data_AF-A0A1H3DGA6-F1
#
_entry.id   AF-A0A1H3DGA6-F1
#
_cell.length_a   1.000
_cell.length_b   1.000
_cell.length_c   1.000
_cell.angle_alpha   90.00
_cell.angle_beta   90.00
_cell.angle_gamma   90.00
#
_symmetry.space_group_name_H-M   'P 1'
#
loop_
_entity.id
_entity.type
_entity.pdbx_description
1 polymer ?
#
loop_
_entity_poly.entity_id
_entity_poly.type
_entity_poly.pdbx_seq_one_letter_code
_entity_poly.pdbx_strand_id
1 'polypeptide(L)'
;SLVAPAADDCDDNDANEFPGQTWYAGVDADGDGFFGSITTTTACDQPTGYLLVAPAIDDCDDNDANEFPGQTWYAGVDNDGDGFFGSITTTTACEQPTGYLLVAPATDDCDDNDAAIYPNATEILCNGIDENCNGMEDDIDTIQPICITNDIIIELDEFGVASIVASDIDNGSTDNCSIVSMNVSPNSFDINDIGVNTVILTVTDGNNNSSQCTAIVEVTSNALMVEQELNNIENIDLYPNPFENKLTVRLPQGFLGDDIHIELVDMLGRTVLDLTKHNSNGKIEVVEFTNIEVASYFVKVTSLATNKFIIRKLVKK
;
A
#
# COMPACT_ATOMS: atom_id res chain seq x y z
N SER A 1 -51.52 89.46 -45.62
CA SER A 1 -50.11 89.64 -45.24
C SER A 1 -49.55 88.25 -45.05
N LEU A 2 -48.80 87.74 -46.03
CA LEU A 2 -48.06 86.49 -45.86
C LEU A 2 -46.81 86.88 -45.07
N VAL A 3 -46.82 86.60 -43.77
CA VAL A 3 -45.60 86.65 -42.98
C VAL A 3 -44.75 85.50 -43.48
N ALA A 4 -43.57 85.79 -44.04
CA ALA A 4 -42.61 84.75 -44.38
C ALA A 4 -42.36 83.88 -43.14
N PRO A 5 -42.34 82.54 -43.25
CA PRO A 5 -42.09 81.70 -42.09
C PRO A 5 -40.71 82.04 -41.49
N ALA A 6 -40.65 81.88 -40.18
CA ALA A 6 -39.50 82.23 -39.38
C ALA A 6 -38.38 81.21 -39.63
N ALA A 7 -37.40 81.60 -40.46
CA ALA A 7 -36.28 80.78 -40.91
C ALA A 7 -36.71 79.52 -41.70
N ASP A 8 -36.16 79.34 -42.91
CA ASP A 8 -36.28 78.06 -43.61
C ASP A 8 -35.65 76.99 -42.70
N ASP A 9 -36.45 76.00 -42.28
CA ASP A 9 -35.91 74.73 -41.79
C ASP A 9 -35.31 73.98 -42.99
N CYS A 10 -34.35 73.11 -42.72
CA CYS A 10 -33.53 72.56 -43.81
C CYS A 10 -34.19 71.36 -44.50
N ASP A 11 -35.17 70.73 -43.87
CA ASP A 11 -36.12 69.82 -44.51
C ASP A 11 -37.57 70.12 -44.06
N ASP A 12 -38.39 70.63 -44.98
CA ASP A 12 -39.83 70.90 -44.78
C ASP A 12 -40.64 69.66 -44.34
N ASN A 13 -40.09 68.44 -44.47
CA ASN A 13 -40.73 67.18 -44.10
C ASN A 13 -40.17 66.54 -42.81
N ASP A 14 -39.08 67.08 -42.24
CA ASP A 14 -38.49 66.59 -40.99
C ASP A 14 -38.37 67.73 -39.97
N ALA A 15 -39.25 67.70 -38.97
CA ALA A 15 -39.28 68.70 -37.90
C ALA A 15 -38.00 68.71 -37.02
N ASN A 16 -37.09 67.74 -37.20
CA ASN A 16 -35.83 67.67 -36.48
C ASN A 16 -34.65 68.31 -37.25
N GLU A 17 -34.81 68.73 -38.50
CA GLU A 17 -33.74 69.33 -39.32
C GLU A 17 -33.94 70.85 -39.45
N PHE A 18 -33.45 71.62 -38.47
CA PHE A 18 -33.58 73.08 -38.45
C PHE A 18 -32.25 73.80 -38.15
N PRO A 19 -32.10 75.09 -38.54
CA PRO A 19 -30.91 75.86 -38.25
C PRO A 19 -30.61 75.94 -36.75
N GLY A 20 -29.50 75.36 -36.33
CA GLY A 20 -29.11 75.28 -34.91
C GLY A 20 -29.44 73.94 -34.24
N GLN A 21 -29.95 72.96 -34.98
CA GLN A 21 -30.12 71.60 -34.49
C GLN A 21 -28.79 71.04 -33.97
N THR A 22 -28.83 70.40 -32.80
CA THR A 22 -27.68 69.74 -32.19
C THR A 22 -27.73 68.26 -32.53
N TRP A 23 -26.65 67.77 -33.13
CA TRP A 23 -26.44 66.37 -33.48
C TRP A 23 -25.33 65.81 -32.61
N TYR A 24 -25.51 64.59 -32.10
CA TYR A 24 -24.55 63.91 -31.23
C TYR A 24 -23.70 62.95 -32.06
N ALA A 25 -22.38 63.04 -31.97
CA ALA A 25 -21.47 62.13 -32.63
C ALA A 25 -21.69 60.74 -32.02
N GLY A 26 -21.87 59.74 -32.87
CA GLY A 26 -22.15 58.38 -32.41
C GLY A 26 -22.33 57.50 -33.62
N VAL A 27 -21.30 56.73 -33.93
CA VAL A 27 -21.37 55.58 -34.81
C VAL A 27 -21.32 54.38 -33.85
N ASP A 28 -22.18 53.39 -34.05
CA ASP A 28 -22.05 52.11 -33.38
C ASP A 28 -21.23 51.24 -34.35
N ALA A 29 -19.90 51.38 -34.28
CA ALA A 29 -19.00 50.87 -35.32
C ALA A 29 -18.78 49.35 -35.21
N ASP A 30 -18.94 48.77 -34.02
CA ASP A 30 -18.84 47.34 -33.75
C ASP A 30 -20.20 46.64 -33.56
N GLY A 31 -21.29 47.39 -33.39
CA GLY A 31 -22.67 46.89 -33.37
C GLY A 31 -23.17 46.45 -31.99
N ASP A 32 -22.54 46.89 -30.90
CA ASP A 32 -22.86 46.46 -29.53
C ASP A 32 -23.99 47.26 -28.86
N GLY A 33 -24.40 48.37 -29.49
CA GLY A 33 -25.46 49.26 -29.05
C GLY A 33 -25.04 50.37 -28.08
N PHE A 34 -23.74 50.50 -27.81
CA PHE A 34 -23.12 51.68 -27.22
C PHE A 34 -22.59 52.59 -28.35
N PHE A 35 -22.34 53.86 -28.05
CA PHE A 35 -21.87 54.81 -29.09
C PHE A 35 -20.74 55.67 -28.50
N GLY A 36 -19.62 55.79 -29.22
CA GLY A 36 -18.36 56.33 -28.72
C GLY A 36 -18.24 57.86 -28.54
N SER A 37 -19.34 58.61 -28.35
CA SER A 37 -19.17 60.01 -27.94
C SER A 37 -20.41 60.76 -27.43
N ILE A 38 -20.19 61.65 -26.46
CA ILE A 38 -21.10 62.77 -26.15
C ILE A 38 -20.79 64.04 -26.97
N THR A 39 -19.82 63.98 -27.90
CA THR A 39 -19.42 65.13 -28.71
C THR A 39 -20.58 65.59 -29.58
N THR A 40 -20.86 66.88 -29.64
CA THR A 40 -21.93 67.41 -30.48
C THR A 40 -21.41 68.27 -31.62
N THR A 41 -22.16 68.30 -32.72
CA THR A 41 -22.02 69.30 -33.76
C THR A 41 -23.35 69.99 -34.00
N THR A 42 -23.29 71.22 -34.49
CA THR A 42 -24.49 71.96 -34.89
C THR A 42 -24.52 72.01 -36.40
N ALA A 43 -25.54 71.40 -37.00
CA ALA A 43 -25.74 71.36 -38.44
C ALA A 43 -27.23 71.39 -38.73
N CYS A 44 -27.60 71.83 -39.92
CA CYS A 44 -29.00 71.91 -40.30
C CYS A 44 -29.57 70.53 -40.66
N ASP A 45 -28.87 69.82 -41.55
CA ASP A 45 -29.16 68.42 -41.93
C ASP A 45 -28.35 67.47 -41.04
N GLN A 46 -28.82 66.22 -40.86
CA GLN A 46 -28.09 65.18 -40.14
C GLN A 46 -26.71 64.90 -40.77
N PRO A 47 -25.60 65.18 -40.07
CA PRO A 47 -24.28 64.79 -40.55
C PRO A 47 -24.09 63.27 -40.47
N THR A 48 -23.36 62.69 -41.44
CA THR A 48 -23.03 61.26 -41.40
C THR A 48 -22.27 60.91 -40.12
N GLY A 49 -22.73 59.88 -39.39
CA GLY A 49 -22.14 59.44 -38.13
C GLY A 49 -22.58 60.25 -36.89
N TYR A 50 -23.65 61.04 -37.02
CA TYR A 50 -24.27 61.74 -35.91
C TYR A 50 -25.75 61.34 -35.77
N LEU A 51 -26.26 61.36 -34.54
CA LEU A 51 -27.63 61.02 -34.16
C LEU A 51 -28.36 62.21 -33.56
N LEU A 52 -29.70 62.19 -33.64
CA LEU A 52 -30.56 63.24 -33.10
C LEU A 52 -30.62 63.23 -31.56
N VAL A 53 -30.44 62.06 -30.95
CA VAL A 53 -30.51 61.85 -29.51
C VAL A 53 -29.12 61.49 -29.00
N ALA A 54 -28.74 62.06 -27.86
CA ALA A 54 -27.48 61.73 -27.19
C ALA A 54 -27.40 60.22 -26.92
N PRO A 55 -26.25 59.57 -27.18
CA PRO A 55 -25.99 58.24 -26.67
C PRO A 55 -26.26 58.19 -25.16
N ALA A 56 -26.95 57.14 -24.72
CA ALA A 56 -27.32 57.02 -23.32
C ALA A 56 -26.09 56.71 -22.43
N ILE A 57 -25.07 56.05 -22.99
CA ILE A 57 -23.85 55.64 -22.30
C ILE A 57 -22.69 55.69 -23.32
N ASP A 58 -21.58 56.30 -22.93
CA ASP A 58 -20.37 56.50 -23.75
C ASP A 58 -19.62 55.18 -23.89
N ASP A 59 -19.39 54.72 -25.12
CA ASP A 59 -18.59 53.52 -25.41
C ASP A 59 -17.10 53.77 -25.12
N CYS A 60 -16.41 52.81 -24.50
CA CYS A 60 -14.97 52.94 -24.26
C CYS A 60 -14.12 52.52 -25.45
N ASP A 61 -14.55 51.57 -26.28
CA ASP A 61 -13.89 51.28 -27.56
C ASP A 61 -14.90 50.95 -28.66
N ASP A 62 -15.23 51.98 -29.45
CA ASP A 62 -16.15 51.97 -30.60
C ASP A 62 -15.75 50.96 -31.72
N ASN A 63 -14.64 50.23 -31.57
CA ASN A 63 -14.17 49.21 -32.52
C ASN A 63 -14.14 47.80 -31.94
N ASP A 64 -14.48 47.59 -30.67
CA ASP A 64 -14.51 46.28 -30.02
C ASP A 64 -15.77 46.08 -29.18
N ALA A 65 -16.72 45.32 -29.73
CA ALA A 65 -18.02 45.03 -29.13
C ALA A 65 -17.95 44.28 -27.76
N ASN A 66 -16.75 43.92 -27.30
CA ASN A 66 -16.51 43.31 -26.00
C ASN A 66 -16.01 44.30 -24.94
N GLU A 67 -15.69 45.54 -25.30
CA GLU A 67 -15.21 46.58 -24.39
C GLU A 67 -16.26 47.68 -24.25
N PHE A 68 -17.28 47.42 -23.44
CA PHE A 68 -18.37 48.37 -23.23
C PHE A 68 -18.65 48.68 -21.75
N PRO A 69 -19.35 49.78 -21.44
CA PRO A 69 -19.70 50.13 -20.07
C PRO A 69 -20.55 49.06 -19.38
N GLY A 70 -19.99 48.45 -18.33
CA GLY A 70 -20.65 47.37 -17.60
C GLY A 70 -20.25 45.98 -18.07
N GLN A 71 -19.28 45.87 -18.98
CA GLN A 71 -18.67 44.60 -19.34
C GLN A 71 -18.12 43.89 -18.09
N THR A 72 -18.37 42.58 -18.02
CA THR A 72 -17.86 41.72 -16.96
C THR A 72 -16.61 41.00 -17.44
N TRP A 73 -15.54 41.15 -16.68
CA TRP A 73 -14.25 40.54 -16.93
C TRP A 73 -13.96 39.51 -15.85
N TYR A 74 -13.45 38.34 -16.23
CA TYR A 74 -13.12 37.24 -15.33
C TYR A 74 -11.63 37.29 -15.00
N ALA A 75 -11.28 37.33 -13.73
CA ALA A 75 -9.89 37.28 -13.30
C ALA A 75 -9.31 35.93 -13.69
N GLY A 76 -8.13 35.90 -14.28
CA GLY A 76 -7.48 34.65 -14.66
C GLY A 76 -6.03 34.91 -15.01
N VAL A 77 -5.13 34.23 -14.33
CA VAL A 77 -3.70 34.26 -14.63
C VAL A 77 -3.26 32.82 -14.82
N ASP A 78 -2.99 32.45 -16.07
CA ASP A 78 -2.34 31.18 -16.42
C ASP A 78 -0.82 31.40 -16.28
N ASN A 79 -0.28 31.25 -15.08
CA ASN A 79 1.11 31.60 -14.79
C ASN A 79 2.10 30.45 -15.09
N ASP A 80 1.63 29.20 -15.16
CA ASP A 80 2.41 28.04 -15.59
C ASP A 80 2.22 27.65 -17.06
N GLY A 81 1.18 28.14 -17.74
CA GLY A 81 0.94 28.00 -19.17
C GLY A 81 0.16 26.74 -19.55
N ASP A 82 -0.63 26.14 -18.65
CA ASP A 82 -1.34 24.88 -18.89
C ASP A 82 -2.73 25.05 -19.53
N GLY A 83 -3.22 26.30 -19.58
CA GLY A 83 -4.51 26.67 -20.17
C GLY A 83 -5.70 26.62 -19.22
N PHE A 84 -5.46 26.37 -17.93
CA PHE A 84 -6.41 26.57 -16.84
C PHE A 84 -6.14 27.92 -16.13
N PHE A 85 -7.13 28.41 -15.39
CA PHE A 85 -7.01 29.72 -14.74
C PHE A 85 -7.67 29.66 -13.36
N GLY A 86 -6.96 30.11 -12.32
CA GLY A 86 -7.30 29.91 -10.91
C GLY A 86 -8.27 30.91 -10.30
N SER A 87 -9.16 31.52 -11.10
CA SER A 87 -10.24 32.29 -10.49
C SER A 87 -11.50 32.40 -11.32
N ILE A 88 -12.64 32.18 -10.67
CA ILE A 88 -13.96 32.63 -11.15
C ILE A 88 -14.30 34.06 -10.70
N THR A 89 -13.37 34.78 -10.06
CA THR A 89 -13.63 36.15 -9.60
C THR A 89 -13.86 37.06 -10.79
N THR A 90 -14.78 38.01 -10.65
CA THR A 90 -15.11 38.94 -11.74
C THR A 90 -14.88 40.37 -11.30
N THR A 91 -14.57 41.22 -12.27
CA THR A 91 -14.62 42.67 -12.13
C THR A 91 -15.48 43.25 -13.24
N THR A 92 -16.09 44.39 -12.99
CA THR A 92 -16.81 45.14 -14.01
C THR A 92 -15.96 46.34 -14.38
N ALA A 93 -15.54 46.41 -15.64
CA ALA A 93 -14.72 47.49 -16.18
C ALA A 93 -15.10 47.68 -17.65
N CYS A 94 -14.85 48.87 -18.18
CA CYS A 94 -15.16 49.19 -19.57
C CYS A 94 -14.13 48.50 -20.50
N GLU A 95 -12.87 48.93 -20.41
CA GLU A 95 -11.73 48.28 -21.08
C GLU A 95 -11.27 47.01 -20.32
N GLN A 96 -10.64 46.07 -21.02
CA GLN A 96 -10.05 44.86 -20.43
C GLN A 96 -8.97 45.18 -19.39
N PRO A 97 -9.17 44.84 -18.09
CA PRO A 97 -8.11 44.99 -17.10
C PRO A 97 -6.99 43.96 -17.31
N THR A 98 -5.74 44.33 -17.00
CA THR A 98 -4.61 43.39 -17.06
C THR A 98 -4.84 42.20 -16.13
N GLY A 99 -4.69 40.97 -16.65
CA GLY A 99 -4.92 39.73 -15.88
C GLY A 99 -6.38 39.29 -15.81
N TYR A 100 -7.24 39.83 -16.67
CA TYR A 100 -8.63 39.41 -16.81
C TYR A 100 -8.94 38.98 -18.24
N LEU A 101 -9.97 38.14 -18.42
CA LEU A 101 -10.43 37.57 -19.70
C LEU A 101 -11.92 37.84 -19.91
N LEU A 102 -12.35 37.82 -21.17
CA LEU A 102 -13.74 38.05 -21.57
C LEU A 102 -14.68 36.88 -21.23
N VAL A 103 -14.17 35.65 -21.32
CA VAL A 103 -14.93 34.43 -21.05
C VAL A 103 -14.50 33.86 -19.71
N ALA A 104 -15.46 33.40 -18.92
CA ALA A 104 -15.19 32.69 -17.67
C ALA A 104 -14.22 31.53 -17.93
N PRO A 105 -13.18 31.34 -17.11
CA PRO A 105 -12.36 30.16 -17.23
C PRO A 105 -13.23 28.92 -17.04
N ALA A 106 -12.99 27.91 -17.88
CA ALA A 106 -13.87 26.74 -17.97
C ALA A 106 -13.89 25.94 -16.66
N THR A 107 -12.78 25.94 -15.94
CA THR A 107 -12.59 25.26 -14.65
C THR A 107 -11.53 26.02 -13.85
N ASP A 108 -11.75 26.15 -12.54
CA ASP A 108 -10.88 26.85 -11.59
C ASP A 108 -9.61 26.02 -11.38
N ASP A 109 -8.46 26.57 -11.75
CA ASP A 109 -7.15 25.96 -11.46
C ASP A 109 -6.87 26.01 -9.95
N CYS A 110 -6.51 24.88 -9.36
CA CYS A 110 -6.20 24.82 -7.94
C CYS A 110 -4.74 25.21 -7.61
N ASP A 111 -3.82 25.24 -8.59
CA ASP A 111 -2.49 25.84 -8.43
C ASP A 111 -1.95 26.47 -9.74
N ASP A 112 -2.22 27.77 -9.94
CA ASP A 112 -1.72 28.60 -11.06
C ASP A 112 -0.18 28.63 -11.25
N ASN A 113 0.61 27.96 -10.40
CA ASN A 113 2.06 27.92 -10.50
C ASN A 113 2.61 26.53 -10.85
N ASP A 114 1.76 25.52 -11.00
CA ASP A 114 2.17 24.15 -11.31
C ASP A 114 1.25 23.49 -12.36
N ALA A 115 1.74 23.45 -13.61
CA ALA A 115 1.05 22.89 -14.77
C ALA A 115 0.70 21.38 -14.67
N ALA A 116 1.09 20.70 -13.58
CA ALA A 116 0.68 19.33 -13.29
C ALA A 116 -0.59 19.25 -12.42
N ILE A 117 -0.99 20.35 -11.79
CA ILE A 117 -2.11 20.44 -10.86
C ILE A 117 -3.20 21.27 -11.53
N TYR A 118 -4.20 20.60 -12.10
CA TYR A 118 -5.26 21.26 -12.85
C TYR A 118 -6.54 20.42 -12.90
N PRO A 119 -7.70 21.04 -13.17
CA PRO A 119 -8.97 20.33 -13.18
C PRO A 119 -9.01 19.11 -14.11
N ASN A 120 -9.35 17.93 -13.55
CA ASN A 120 -9.34 16.64 -14.23
C ASN A 120 -7.95 16.14 -14.66
N ALA A 121 -6.86 16.62 -14.04
CA ALA A 121 -5.56 15.98 -14.14
C ALA A 121 -5.63 14.49 -13.72
N THR A 122 -4.60 13.72 -14.06
CA THR A 122 -4.50 12.33 -13.59
C THR A 122 -3.86 12.32 -12.22
N GLU A 123 -4.56 11.73 -11.25
CA GLU A 123 -4.06 11.63 -9.88
C GLU A 123 -2.76 10.82 -9.79
N ILE A 124 -1.80 11.36 -9.04
CA ILE A 124 -0.59 10.67 -8.62
C ILE A 124 -0.82 10.14 -7.20
N LEU A 125 -1.35 8.92 -7.12
CA LEU A 125 -1.70 8.28 -5.86
C LEU A 125 -0.58 8.34 -4.81
N CYS A 126 -0.96 8.72 -3.60
CA CYS A 126 -0.20 8.72 -2.35
C CYS A 126 0.92 9.76 -2.26
N ASN A 127 0.78 10.87 -2.99
CA ASN A 127 1.65 12.03 -2.81
C ASN A 127 0.99 13.13 -1.94
N GLY A 128 -0.30 13.02 -1.63
CA GLY A 128 -1.07 13.96 -0.81
C GLY A 128 -1.36 15.29 -1.49
N ILE A 129 -1.46 15.31 -2.82
CA ILE A 129 -1.76 16.48 -3.64
C ILE A 129 -3.01 16.17 -4.47
N ASP A 130 -4.03 17.02 -4.39
CA ASP A 130 -5.21 16.96 -5.26
C ASP A 130 -4.82 17.49 -6.65
N GLU A 131 -4.26 16.65 -7.53
CA GLU A 131 -3.87 17.10 -8.87
C GLU A 131 -5.07 17.55 -9.68
N ASN A 132 -6.20 16.89 -9.49
CA ASN A 132 -7.34 17.01 -10.40
C ASN A 132 -8.41 18.00 -9.94
N CYS A 133 -8.14 18.71 -8.84
CA CYS A 133 -8.97 19.72 -8.18
C CYS A 133 -10.39 19.21 -7.82
N ASN A 134 -10.55 17.93 -7.46
CA ASN A 134 -11.86 17.37 -7.09
C ASN A 134 -12.20 17.49 -5.59
N GLY A 135 -11.29 18.03 -4.78
CA GLY A 135 -11.42 18.16 -3.34
C GLY A 135 -11.00 16.93 -2.55
N MET A 136 -10.34 15.95 -3.18
CA MET A 136 -9.70 14.81 -2.53
C MET A 136 -8.21 14.87 -2.83
N GLU A 137 -7.37 14.83 -1.79
CA GLU A 137 -5.89 14.86 -1.93
C GLU A 137 -5.30 13.60 -2.57
N ASP A 138 -6.07 12.50 -2.62
CA ASP A 138 -5.68 11.25 -3.25
C ASP A 138 -6.97 10.48 -3.61
N ASP A 139 -7.03 9.95 -4.83
CA ASP A 139 -8.08 9.02 -5.26
C ASP A 139 -7.93 7.63 -4.62
N ILE A 140 -8.96 6.79 -4.78
CA ILE A 140 -8.92 5.41 -4.28
C ILE A 140 -7.86 4.62 -5.06
N ASP A 141 -6.81 4.18 -4.35
CA ASP A 141 -5.85 3.24 -4.90
C ASP A 141 -6.51 1.89 -5.26
N THR A 142 -6.36 1.50 -6.51
CA THR A 142 -6.87 0.23 -7.08
C THR A 142 -5.75 -0.65 -7.64
N ILE A 143 -4.50 -0.20 -7.52
CA ILE A 143 -3.32 -0.92 -7.98
C ILE A 143 -2.97 -1.97 -6.92
N GLN A 144 -2.73 -3.20 -7.35
CA GLN A 144 -2.36 -4.28 -6.42
C GLN A 144 -0.86 -4.24 -6.11
N PRO A 145 -0.46 -4.60 -4.87
CA PRO A 145 0.95 -4.68 -4.52
C PRO A 145 1.67 -5.75 -5.33
N ILE A 146 2.96 -5.56 -5.56
CA ILE A 146 3.85 -6.53 -6.19
C ILE A 146 4.48 -7.40 -5.09
N CYS A 147 4.00 -8.63 -4.95
CA CYS A 147 4.55 -9.62 -4.02
C CYS A 147 5.80 -10.27 -4.60
N ILE A 148 6.90 -10.26 -3.84
CA ILE A 148 8.17 -10.87 -4.23
C ILE A 148 8.68 -11.70 -3.06
N THR A 149 8.94 -12.99 -3.29
CA THR A 149 9.43 -13.93 -2.28
C THR A 149 10.86 -14.39 -2.54
N ASN A 150 11.52 -14.85 -1.47
CA ASN A 150 12.75 -15.65 -1.52
C ASN A 150 12.57 -16.98 -0.78
N ASP A 151 13.19 -18.02 -1.33
CA ASP A 151 13.25 -19.33 -0.70
C ASP A 151 14.26 -19.32 0.46
N ILE A 152 13.96 -20.06 1.52
CA ILE A 152 14.78 -20.14 2.73
C ILE A 152 14.95 -21.58 3.22
N ILE A 153 16.00 -21.79 4.02
CA ILE A 153 16.25 -23.03 4.74
C ILE A 153 16.14 -22.71 6.23
N ILE A 154 15.33 -23.49 6.96
CA ILE A 154 15.19 -23.38 8.42
C ILE A 154 15.54 -24.70 9.09
N GLU A 155 15.94 -24.63 10.35
CA GLU A 155 16.25 -25.80 11.18
C GLU A 155 15.27 -25.84 12.36
N LEU A 156 14.74 -27.02 12.66
CA LEU A 156 13.92 -27.24 13.85
C LEU A 156 14.74 -27.00 15.14
N ASP A 157 14.12 -26.37 16.13
CA ASP A 157 14.70 -26.15 17.45
C ASP A 157 14.79 -27.44 18.29
N GLU A 158 15.35 -27.40 19.50
CA GLU A 158 15.49 -28.57 20.40
C GLU A 158 14.17 -29.28 20.77
N PHE A 159 13.02 -28.67 20.51
CA PHE A 159 11.68 -29.24 20.74
C PHE A 159 11.03 -29.78 19.46
N GLY A 160 11.69 -29.65 18.31
CA GLY A 160 11.24 -30.19 17.03
C GLY A 160 10.27 -29.28 16.31
N VAL A 161 10.32 -27.98 16.60
CA VAL A 161 9.46 -26.97 15.99
C VAL A 161 10.29 -25.83 15.40
N ALA A 162 9.76 -25.18 14.38
CA ALA A 162 10.27 -23.92 13.86
C ALA A 162 9.10 -23.02 13.44
N SER A 163 9.34 -21.72 13.38
CA SER A 163 8.37 -20.76 12.86
C SER A 163 9.07 -19.70 12.04
N ILE A 164 8.36 -19.17 11.06
CA ILE A 164 8.81 -18.06 10.22
C ILE A 164 7.85 -16.89 10.38
N VAL A 165 8.35 -15.70 10.10
CA VAL A 165 7.56 -14.48 9.92
C VAL A 165 7.60 -14.05 8.45
N ALA A 166 6.66 -13.22 8.03
CA ALA A 166 6.56 -12.79 6.63
C ALA A 166 7.86 -12.14 6.11
N SER A 167 8.57 -11.40 6.97
CA SER A 167 9.85 -10.76 6.63
C SER A 167 11.00 -11.74 6.36
N ASP A 168 10.88 -13.02 6.74
CA ASP A 168 11.93 -14.01 6.48
C ASP A 168 11.95 -14.43 5.00
N ILE A 169 10.79 -14.36 4.34
CA ILE A 169 10.60 -14.78 2.94
C ILE A 169 10.23 -13.63 2.01
N ASP A 170 10.05 -12.41 2.53
CA ASP A 170 9.82 -11.23 1.71
C ASP A 170 11.13 -10.78 1.07
N ASN A 171 11.10 -10.64 -0.25
CA ASN A 171 12.27 -10.25 -1.06
C ASN A 171 12.08 -8.86 -1.66
N GLY A 172 11.55 -7.94 -0.85
CA GLY A 172 11.30 -6.57 -1.24
C GLY A 172 10.02 -6.41 -2.04
N SER A 173 8.90 -6.96 -1.55
CA SER A 173 7.58 -6.64 -2.09
C SER A 173 7.35 -5.12 -2.08
N THR A 174 6.71 -4.60 -3.12
CA THR A 174 6.50 -3.16 -3.29
C THR A 174 5.06 -2.83 -3.63
N ASP A 175 4.69 -1.59 -3.44
CA ASP A 175 3.40 -1.03 -3.84
C ASP A 175 3.64 0.39 -4.37
N ASN A 176 2.73 0.94 -5.20
CA ASN A 176 2.81 2.32 -5.66
C ASN A 176 2.63 3.31 -4.51
N CYS A 177 1.85 2.92 -3.51
CA CYS A 177 1.60 3.67 -2.29
C CYS A 177 2.42 3.07 -1.15
N SER A 178 1.81 2.15 -0.38
CA SER A 178 2.46 1.55 0.77
C SER A 178 1.83 0.22 1.14
N ILE A 179 2.68 -0.71 1.58
CA ILE A 179 2.25 -1.98 2.14
C ILE A 179 1.94 -1.79 3.63
N VAL A 180 0.74 -2.17 4.04
CA VAL A 180 0.30 -2.07 5.44
C VAL A 180 0.45 -3.39 6.18
N SER A 181 0.31 -4.52 5.50
CA SER A 181 0.45 -5.83 6.15
C SER A 181 1.04 -6.90 5.23
N MET A 182 1.77 -7.82 5.85
CA MET A 182 2.27 -9.04 5.22
C MET A 182 1.96 -10.21 6.13
N ASN A 183 1.50 -11.32 5.55
CA ASN A 183 1.20 -12.54 6.28
C ASN A 183 1.68 -13.76 5.48
N VAL A 184 2.28 -14.73 6.17
CA VAL A 184 2.77 -15.97 5.58
C VAL A 184 2.00 -17.16 6.15
N SER A 185 1.64 -18.12 5.30
CA SER A 185 0.98 -19.36 5.73
C SER A 185 1.36 -20.56 4.85
N PRO A 186 1.67 -21.74 5.45
CA PRO A 186 1.87 -21.95 6.89
C PRO A 186 3.10 -21.19 7.42
N ASN A 187 3.12 -20.91 8.72
CA ASN A 187 4.21 -20.17 9.38
C ASN A 187 4.84 -20.90 10.58
N SER A 188 4.43 -22.15 10.80
CA SER A 188 4.94 -23.02 11.85
C SER A 188 5.16 -24.40 11.26
N PHE A 189 6.25 -25.03 11.62
CA PHE A 189 6.71 -26.31 11.10
C PHE A 189 7.10 -27.23 12.23
N ASP A 190 6.86 -28.52 12.06
CA ASP A 190 7.29 -29.56 12.98
C ASP A 190 8.06 -30.69 12.28
N ILE A 191 8.34 -31.78 13.01
CA ILE A 191 9.06 -32.94 12.49
C ILE A 191 8.41 -33.62 11.28
N ASN A 192 7.11 -33.45 11.07
CA ASN A 192 6.39 -33.98 9.92
C ASN A 192 6.60 -33.12 8.66
N ASP A 193 7.06 -31.89 8.83
CA ASP A 193 7.30 -30.93 7.75
C ASP A 193 8.76 -30.96 7.26
N ILE A 194 9.58 -31.94 7.66
CA ILE A 194 10.96 -32.04 7.18
C ILE A 194 11.00 -32.20 5.65
N GLY A 195 11.82 -31.38 5.00
CA GLY A 195 11.94 -31.30 3.55
C GLY A 195 11.38 -30.00 2.98
N VAL A 196 11.00 -30.04 1.71
CA VAL A 196 10.52 -28.87 0.96
C VAL A 196 9.05 -28.59 1.26
N ASN A 197 8.76 -27.40 1.77
CA ASN A 197 7.41 -26.91 2.00
C ASN A 197 7.13 -25.67 1.16
N THR A 198 5.92 -25.59 0.59
CA THR A 198 5.47 -24.36 -0.09
C THR A 198 4.66 -23.53 0.88
N VAL A 199 5.04 -22.26 1.03
CA VAL A 199 4.29 -21.25 1.80
C VAL A 199 3.76 -20.17 0.88
N ILE A 200 2.70 -19.49 1.30
CA ILE A 200 2.08 -18.38 0.60
C ILE A 200 2.32 -17.11 1.42
N LEU A 201 3.01 -16.14 0.82
CA LEU A 201 3.06 -14.77 1.30
C LEU A 201 1.86 -14.01 0.71
N THR A 202 1.09 -13.36 1.58
CA THR A 202 0.03 -12.41 1.21
C THR A 202 0.47 -11.03 1.63
N VAL A 203 0.49 -10.10 0.67
CA VAL A 203 0.84 -8.69 0.86
C VAL A 203 -0.42 -7.87 0.65
N THR A 204 -0.73 -6.96 1.58
CA THR A 204 -1.89 -6.08 1.50
C THR A 204 -1.47 -4.64 1.74
N ASP A 205 -1.91 -3.75 0.87
CA ASP A 205 -1.68 -2.31 0.96
C ASP A 205 -2.63 -1.61 1.97
N GLY A 206 -2.56 -0.28 2.06
CA GLY A 206 -3.46 0.53 2.89
C GLY A 206 -4.90 0.65 2.39
N ASN A 207 -5.14 0.32 1.12
CA ASN A 207 -6.43 0.44 0.44
C ASN A 207 -7.16 -0.91 0.33
N ASN A 208 -6.60 -1.97 0.92
CA ASN A 208 -7.05 -3.37 0.90
C ASN A 208 -6.87 -4.09 -0.44
N ASN A 209 -6.06 -3.57 -1.36
CA ASN A 209 -5.59 -4.37 -2.47
C ASN A 209 -4.58 -5.39 -1.94
N SER A 210 -4.63 -6.61 -2.47
CA SER A 210 -3.76 -7.69 -2.00
C SER A 210 -3.23 -8.52 -3.15
N SER A 211 -2.03 -9.03 -2.97
CA SER A 211 -1.39 -9.97 -3.87
C SER A 211 -0.76 -11.12 -3.10
N GLN A 212 -0.57 -12.23 -3.81
CA GLN A 212 -0.03 -13.45 -3.23
C GLN A 212 1.09 -14.01 -4.09
N CYS A 213 2.14 -14.50 -3.44
CA CYS A 213 3.23 -15.20 -4.08
C CYS A 213 3.72 -16.33 -3.18
N THR A 214 4.40 -17.32 -3.78
CA THR A 214 4.83 -18.53 -3.08
C THR A 214 6.33 -18.50 -2.82
N ALA A 215 6.75 -19.02 -1.66
CA ALA A 215 8.15 -19.30 -1.35
C ALA A 215 8.33 -20.78 -0.99
N ILE A 216 9.53 -21.30 -1.18
CA ILE A 216 9.95 -22.61 -0.68
C ILE A 216 10.66 -22.44 0.66
N VAL A 217 10.21 -23.19 1.65
CA VAL A 217 10.84 -23.33 2.96
C VAL A 217 11.35 -24.76 3.08
N GLU A 218 12.66 -24.94 3.00
CA GLU A 218 13.29 -26.24 3.24
C GLU A 218 13.56 -26.41 4.74
N VAL A 219 12.83 -27.32 5.36
CA VAL A 219 12.93 -27.62 6.80
C VAL A 219 13.92 -28.74 7.00
N THR A 220 14.93 -28.47 7.82
CA THR A 220 15.99 -29.41 8.19
C THR A 220 15.91 -29.71 9.69
N SER A 221 16.54 -30.82 10.12
CA SER A 221 16.64 -31.17 11.54
C SER A 221 18.09 -31.42 11.92
N ASN A 222 18.42 -31.11 13.17
CA ASN A 222 19.70 -31.50 13.73
C ASN A 222 19.70 -33.02 13.98
N ALA A 223 20.78 -33.70 13.59
CA ALA A 223 20.94 -35.14 13.79
C ALA A 223 20.80 -35.60 15.26
N LEU A 224 20.99 -34.70 16.23
CA LEU A 224 20.76 -35.00 17.66
C LEU A 224 19.28 -35.22 18.02
N MET A 225 18.34 -34.66 17.24
CA MET A 225 16.91 -34.71 17.53
C MET A 225 16.25 -36.02 17.10
N VAL A 226 16.78 -36.63 16.05
CA VAL A 226 16.25 -37.89 15.49
C VAL A 226 16.48 -39.08 16.44
N GLU A 227 17.41 -38.96 17.40
CA GLU A 227 17.68 -40.04 18.36
C GLU A 227 16.77 -40.05 19.60
N GLN A 228 16.07 -38.95 19.93
CA GLN A 228 15.26 -38.90 21.16
C GLN A 228 13.85 -39.51 21.02
N GLU A 229 13.23 -39.45 19.82
CA GLU A 229 11.89 -40.02 19.61
C GLU A 229 11.89 -41.50 19.18
N LEU A 230 13.02 -42.06 18.69
CA LEU A 230 13.10 -43.51 18.39
C LEU A 230 13.39 -44.39 19.63
N ASN A 231 13.82 -43.80 20.75
CA ASN A 231 14.36 -44.54 21.91
C ASN A 231 13.61 -44.34 23.23
N ASN A 232 12.39 -43.82 23.21
CA ASN A 232 11.55 -43.76 24.41
C ASN A 232 11.04 -45.14 24.82
N ILE A 233 11.89 -45.89 25.54
CA ILE A 233 11.45 -46.83 26.57
C ILE A 233 11.63 -46.17 27.94
N GLU A 234 10.85 -45.13 28.23
CA GLU A 234 10.93 -44.42 29.51
C GLU A 234 10.50 -45.26 30.73
N ASN A 235 9.94 -46.46 30.52
CA ASN A 235 9.41 -47.32 31.59
C ASN A 235 10.23 -48.61 31.85
N ILE A 236 11.52 -48.64 31.51
CA ILE A 236 12.41 -49.71 31.99
C ILE A 236 13.08 -49.27 33.29
N ASP A 237 12.71 -49.91 34.39
CA ASP A 237 13.29 -49.66 35.71
C ASP A 237 14.45 -50.63 35.98
N LEU A 238 15.56 -50.10 36.49
CA LEU A 238 16.72 -50.87 36.93
C LEU A 238 16.93 -50.72 38.42
N TYR A 239 16.76 -51.81 39.17
CA TYR A 239 16.84 -51.76 40.62
C TYR A 239 17.37 -53.06 41.26
N PRO A 240 17.97 -52.99 42.46
CA PRO A 240 18.35 -51.75 43.14
C PRO A 240 19.49 -51.04 42.41
N ASN A 241 19.56 -49.72 42.52
CA ASN A 241 20.72 -48.93 42.14
C ASN A 241 20.98 -47.93 43.29
N PRO A 242 22.06 -48.06 44.09
CA PRO A 242 23.20 -48.95 43.91
C PRO A 242 22.89 -50.45 44.06
N PHE A 243 23.56 -51.30 43.28
CA PHE A 243 23.37 -52.76 43.27
C PHE A 243 24.51 -53.50 43.94
N GLU A 244 24.22 -54.69 44.49
CA GLU A 244 25.25 -55.63 44.98
C GLU A 244 25.42 -56.77 43.96
N ASN A 245 25.02 -57.99 44.26
CA ASN A 245 25.23 -59.15 43.39
C ASN A 245 24.05 -59.44 42.45
N LYS A 246 23.03 -58.57 42.47
CA LYS A 246 21.79 -58.72 41.72
C LYS A 246 21.30 -57.39 41.20
N LEU A 247 20.84 -57.39 39.95
CA LEU A 247 20.13 -56.29 39.29
C LEU A 247 18.84 -56.83 38.69
N THR A 248 17.74 -56.10 38.88
CA THR A 248 16.45 -56.38 38.23
C THR A 248 16.22 -55.36 37.14
N VAL A 249 15.90 -55.86 35.94
CA VAL A 249 15.37 -55.08 34.82
C VAL A 249 13.87 -55.31 34.77
N ARG A 250 13.06 -54.31 35.11
CA ARG A 250 11.60 -54.37 34.93
C ARG A 250 11.25 -53.79 33.58
N LEU A 251 10.48 -54.55 32.81
CA LEU A 251 10.13 -54.23 31.43
C LEU A 251 8.62 -53.96 31.34
N PRO A 252 8.19 -52.97 30.52
CA PRO A 252 6.78 -52.77 30.19
C PRO A 252 6.14 -54.00 29.52
N GLN A 253 4.81 -54.09 29.56
CA GLN A 253 4.05 -55.19 28.93
C GLN A 253 4.32 -55.33 27.42
N GLY A 254 4.65 -54.24 26.72
CA GLY A 254 4.96 -54.26 25.29
C GLY A 254 6.21 -55.07 24.90
N PHE A 255 7.05 -55.45 25.88
CA PHE A 255 8.26 -56.25 25.65
C PHE A 255 8.08 -57.73 26.06
N LEU A 256 6.86 -58.14 26.42
CA LEU A 256 6.60 -59.52 26.85
C LEU A 256 6.81 -60.50 25.69
N GLY A 257 7.64 -61.52 25.91
CA GLY A 257 8.03 -62.50 24.90
C GLY A 257 9.20 -62.08 24.00
N ASP A 258 9.81 -60.93 24.26
CA ASP A 258 11.00 -60.46 23.53
C ASP A 258 12.30 -61.00 24.14
N ASP A 259 13.34 -61.13 23.32
CA ASP A 259 14.70 -61.38 23.77
C ASP A 259 15.41 -60.05 24.05
N ILE A 260 15.89 -59.88 25.27
CA ILE A 260 16.51 -58.64 25.74
C ILE A 260 18.01 -58.87 25.90
N HIS A 261 18.80 -58.10 25.17
CA HIS A 261 20.24 -58.03 25.28
C HIS A 261 20.64 -56.98 26.31
N ILE A 262 21.48 -57.36 27.28
CA ILE A 262 21.94 -56.51 28.38
C ILE A 262 23.46 -56.49 28.34
N GLU A 263 24.02 -55.32 28.12
CA GLU A 263 25.44 -55.05 28.12
C GLU A 263 25.79 -54.10 29.27
N LEU A 264 26.80 -54.44 30.08
CA LEU A 264 27.35 -53.57 31.12
C LEU A 264 28.76 -53.17 30.72
N VAL A 265 29.06 -51.88 30.74
CA VAL A 265 30.37 -51.31 30.41
C VAL A 265 30.93 -50.50 31.58
N ASP A 266 32.24 -50.58 31.79
CA ASP A 266 32.94 -49.74 32.78
C ASP A 266 33.10 -48.29 32.30
N MET A 267 33.62 -47.41 33.17
CA MET A 267 33.85 -45.99 32.83
C MET A 267 34.91 -45.76 31.75
N LEU A 268 35.67 -46.81 31.38
CA LEU A 268 36.66 -46.79 30.30
C LEU A 268 36.08 -47.37 28.99
N GLY A 269 34.81 -47.75 28.98
CA GLY A 269 34.11 -48.30 27.82
C GLY A 269 34.37 -49.79 27.56
N ARG A 270 34.96 -50.52 28.52
CA ARG A 270 35.15 -51.97 28.37
C ARG A 270 33.90 -52.72 28.82
N THR A 271 33.43 -53.66 28.01
CA THR A 271 32.31 -54.54 28.36
C THR A 271 32.71 -55.51 29.48
N VAL A 272 31.99 -55.43 30.60
CA VAL A 272 32.19 -56.26 31.80
C VAL A 272 31.12 -57.35 31.96
N LEU A 273 29.97 -57.18 31.30
CA LEU A 273 28.91 -58.17 31.20
C LEU A 273 28.25 -58.03 29.84
N ASP A 274 27.99 -59.16 29.19
CA ASP A 274 27.21 -59.23 27.96
C ASP A 274 26.36 -60.50 28.03
N LEU A 275 25.04 -60.31 28.00
CA LEU A 275 24.11 -61.42 28.03
C LEU A 275 22.82 -61.12 27.27
N THR A 276 22.11 -62.18 26.89
CA THR A 276 20.76 -62.10 26.31
C THR A 276 19.82 -62.98 27.12
N LYS A 277 18.65 -62.46 27.50
CA LYS A 277 17.61 -63.20 28.23
C LYS A 277 16.25 -62.99 27.61
N HIS A 278 15.48 -64.06 27.56
CA HIS A 278 14.08 -64.01 27.13
C HIS A 278 13.17 -63.42 28.22
N ASN A 279 12.35 -62.44 27.86
CA ASN A 279 11.43 -61.77 28.78
C ASN A 279 10.06 -62.47 28.87
N SER A 280 9.94 -63.49 29.72
CA SER A 280 8.69 -64.25 29.86
C SER A 280 7.63 -63.61 30.77
N ASN A 281 7.99 -62.65 31.63
CA ASN A 281 7.10 -62.18 32.70
C ASN A 281 7.22 -60.67 33.01
N GLY A 282 7.82 -59.88 32.12
CA GLY A 282 8.04 -58.44 32.32
C GLY A 282 9.17 -58.11 33.30
N LYS A 283 9.99 -59.10 33.68
CA LYS A 283 11.09 -58.92 34.63
C LYS A 283 12.27 -59.85 34.31
N ILE A 284 13.47 -59.28 34.24
CA ILE A 284 14.71 -60.05 34.10
C ILE A 284 15.57 -59.83 35.34
N GLU A 285 15.99 -60.93 35.97
CA GLU A 285 16.93 -60.90 37.08
C GLU A 285 18.32 -61.29 36.59
N VAL A 286 19.30 -60.41 36.82
CA VAL A 286 20.71 -60.65 36.53
C VAL A 286 21.43 -60.83 37.85
N VAL A 287 22.11 -61.97 38.03
CA VAL A 287 22.77 -62.37 39.30
C VAL A 287 24.28 -62.61 39.16
N GLU A 288 24.88 -62.15 38.06
CA GLU A 288 26.25 -62.53 37.63
C GLU A 288 27.32 -61.50 38.04
N PHE A 289 27.05 -60.67 39.06
CA PHE A 289 27.93 -59.54 39.44
C PHE A 289 28.96 -59.85 40.53
N THR A 290 29.29 -61.11 40.77
CA THR A 290 30.19 -61.51 41.88
C THR A 290 31.64 -61.09 41.65
N ASN A 291 32.07 -60.97 40.40
CA ASN A 291 33.48 -60.73 40.03
C ASN A 291 33.73 -59.34 39.43
N ILE A 292 32.81 -58.38 39.62
CA ILE A 292 32.99 -57.00 39.15
C ILE A 292 33.38 -56.07 40.30
N GLU A 293 34.20 -55.07 40.00
CA GLU A 293 34.72 -54.12 41.00
C GLU A 293 33.64 -53.15 41.50
N VAL A 294 33.83 -52.60 42.70
CA VAL A 294 33.01 -51.52 43.27
C VAL A 294 33.29 -50.23 42.51
N ALA A 295 32.44 -49.92 41.52
CA ALA A 295 32.59 -48.78 40.63
C ALA A 295 31.25 -48.31 40.06
N SER A 296 31.29 -47.23 39.27
CA SER A 296 30.18 -46.84 38.38
C SER A 296 30.28 -47.58 37.05
N TYR A 297 29.14 -47.96 36.50
CA TYR A 297 29.00 -48.64 35.21
C TYR A 297 27.87 -48.00 34.40
N PHE A 298 27.89 -48.17 33.09
CA PHE A 298 26.73 -47.93 32.24
C PHE A 298 26.15 -49.27 31.80
N VAL A 299 24.85 -49.42 31.92
CA VAL A 299 24.13 -50.57 31.35
C VAL A 299 23.36 -50.12 30.13
N LYS A 300 23.47 -50.88 29.04
CA LYS A 300 22.65 -50.77 27.84
C LYS A 300 21.70 -51.97 27.81
N VAL A 301 20.40 -51.70 27.76
CA VAL A 301 19.35 -52.72 27.65
C VAL A 301 18.68 -52.57 26.29
N THR A 302 18.77 -53.58 25.45
CA THR A 302 18.31 -53.57 24.05
C THR A 302 17.27 -54.66 23.83
N SER A 303 16.13 -54.31 23.28
CA SER A 303 15.12 -55.22 22.75
C SER A 303 15.58 -55.75 21.39
N LEU A 304 15.69 -57.07 21.21
CA LEU A 304 16.10 -57.64 19.93
C LEU A 304 14.96 -57.72 18.91
N ALA A 305 13.71 -57.81 19.34
CA ALA A 305 12.57 -57.76 18.40
C ALA A 305 12.35 -56.36 17.81
N THR A 306 12.59 -55.29 18.60
CA THR A 306 12.30 -53.91 18.17
C THR A 306 13.56 -53.08 17.88
N ASN A 307 14.75 -53.58 18.23
CA ASN A 307 16.02 -52.85 18.25
C ASN A 307 16.03 -51.57 19.13
N LYS A 308 14.98 -51.34 19.93
CA LYS A 308 14.92 -50.21 20.86
C LYS A 308 15.82 -50.48 22.07
N PHE A 309 16.48 -49.45 22.59
CA PHE A 309 17.35 -49.60 23.76
C PHE A 309 17.27 -48.42 24.73
N ILE A 310 17.74 -48.65 25.95
CA ILE A 310 18.02 -47.61 26.94
C ILE A 310 19.44 -47.72 27.46
N ILE A 311 19.99 -46.60 27.92
CA ILE A 311 21.24 -46.57 28.67
C ILE A 311 20.98 -45.94 30.04
N ARG A 312 21.52 -46.54 31.10
CA ARG A 312 21.43 -46.03 32.48
C ARG A 312 22.74 -46.21 33.22
N LYS A 313 23.03 -45.26 34.11
CA LYS A 313 24.16 -45.35 35.03
C LYS A 313 23.80 -46.21 36.24
N LEU A 314 24.66 -47.17 36.57
CA LEU A 314 24.55 -48.01 37.77
C LEU A 314 25.77 -47.82 38.66
N VAL A 315 25.57 -48.02 39.96
CA VAL A 315 26.63 -47.98 40.97
C VAL A 315 26.70 -49.33 41.68
N LYS A 316 27.83 -50.03 41.58
CA LYS A 316 28.11 -51.26 42.33
C LYS A 316 28.61 -50.91 43.73
N LYS A 317 28.01 -51.51 44.76
CA LYS A 317 28.51 -51.51 46.14
C LYS A 317 29.27 -52.79 46.47
#